data_AF-A0A955VE79-F1
#
_entry.id   AF-A0A955VE79-F1
#
_cell.length_a   1.000
_cell.length_b   1.000
_cell.length_c   1.000
_cell.angle_alpha   90.00
_cell.angle_beta   90.00
_cell.angle_gamma   90.00
#
_symmetry.space_group_name_H-M   'P 1'
#
loop_
_entity.id
_entity.type
_entity.pdbx_description
1 polymer ?
#
loop_
_entity_poly.entity_id
_entity_poly.type
_entity_poly.pdbx_seq_one_letter_code
_entity_poly.pdbx_strand_id
1 'polypeptide(L)'
;MERFLEGRASAFQVLVNRYSQRIFNFILRHVGDASVAEDLVQDVFLRVVKNAAGFRAQAKFTTWLYTIARNLSIDALRKAKHRQHVALDKPLSSDDDGGATLLDMVSDNAPGSDVKTRDRRFVVALEKALRELPEEQREVFLMREMEGLKFREIADIIGVPENTVKSRMRYALEALRGHLAAFADTV
;
A
#
# COMPACT_ATOMS: atom_id res chain seq x y z
N MET A 1 20.57 1.38 -8.06
CA MET A 1 21.07 0.65 -6.88
C MET A 1 22.54 0.31 -7.04
N GLU A 2 22.94 -0.43 -8.07
CA GLU A 2 24.36 -0.77 -8.33
C GLU A 2 25.30 0.44 -8.28
N ARG A 3 25.01 1.50 -9.05
CA ARG A 3 25.78 2.76 -9.00
C ARG A 3 25.87 3.39 -7.60
N PHE A 4 24.83 3.23 -6.79
CA PHE A 4 24.85 3.73 -5.40
C PHE A 4 25.75 2.86 -4.52
N LEU A 5 25.74 1.53 -4.71
CA LEU A 5 26.66 0.60 -4.04
C LEU A 5 28.13 0.83 -4.44
N GLU A 6 28.38 1.31 -5.65
CA GLU A 6 29.70 1.74 -6.12
C GLU A 6 30.14 3.11 -5.53
N GLY A 7 29.38 3.67 -4.59
CA GLY A 7 29.72 4.93 -3.90
C GLY A 7 29.22 6.19 -4.58
N ARG A 8 28.44 6.10 -5.68
CA ARG A 8 27.84 7.29 -6.32
C ARG A 8 26.59 7.73 -5.55
N ALA A 9 26.76 8.62 -4.58
CA ALA A 9 25.68 9.14 -3.75
C ALA A 9 24.51 9.74 -4.58
N SER A 10 24.79 10.41 -5.70
CA SER A 10 23.75 10.97 -6.57
C SER A 10 22.81 9.92 -7.17
N ALA A 11 23.24 8.66 -7.29
CA ALA A 11 22.38 7.58 -7.75
C ALA A 11 21.28 7.23 -6.75
N PHE A 12 21.45 7.57 -5.47
CA PHE A 12 20.40 7.42 -4.45
C PHE A 12 19.26 8.42 -4.66
N GLN A 13 19.58 9.67 -4.98
CA GLN A 13 18.55 10.69 -5.26
C GLN A 13 17.62 10.27 -6.40
N VAL A 14 18.17 9.61 -7.43
CA VAL A 14 17.37 9.05 -8.54
C VAL A 14 16.39 7.98 -8.06
N LEU A 15 16.78 7.16 -7.07
CA LEU A 15 15.89 6.16 -6.47
C LEU A 15 14.80 6.84 -5.65
N VAL A 16 15.16 7.82 -4.82
CA VAL A 16 14.19 8.59 -4.02
C VAL A 16 13.15 9.23 -4.92
N ASN A 17 13.57 10.02 -5.90
CA ASN A 17 12.67 10.73 -6.82
C ASN A 17 11.76 9.78 -7.61
N ARG A 18 12.25 8.58 -7.92
CA ARG A 18 11.49 7.58 -8.68
C ARG A 18 10.43 6.88 -7.85
N TYR A 19 10.71 6.63 -6.57
CA TYR A 19 9.89 5.72 -5.76
C TYR A 19 9.19 6.38 -4.58
N SER A 20 9.55 7.60 -4.16
CA SER A 20 8.98 8.26 -2.99
C SER A 20 7.46 8.32 -3.02
N GLN A 21 6.87 8.84 -4.10
CA GLN A 21 5.42 8.95 -4.23
C GLN A 21 4.72 7.59 -4.24
N ARG A 22 5.33 6.59 -4.89
CA ARG A 22 4.77 5.23 -4.95
C ARG A 22 4.77 4.57 -3.58
N ILE A 23 5.88 4.69 -2.85
CA ILE A 23 6.02 4.17 -1.50
C ILE A 23 5.12 4.92 -0.52
N PHE A 24 4.97 6.24 -0.67
CA PHE A 24 4.01 7.03 0.09
C PHE A 24 2.59 6.50 -0.11
N ASN A 25 2.13 6.41 -1.36
CA ASN A 25 0.79 5.91 -1.67
C ASN A 25 0.59 4.46 -1.20
N PHE A 26 1.60 3.61 -1.34
CA PHE A 26 1.57 2.24 -0.83
C PHE A 26 1.39 2.21 0.69
N ILE A 27 2.21 2.95 1.44
CA ILE A 27 2.14 3.00 2.91
C ILE A 27 0.81 3.60 3.36
N LEU A 28 0.38 4.69 2.74
CA LEU A 28 -0.86 5.39 3.07
C LEU A 28 -2.08 4.46 3.00
N ARG A 29 -2.14 3.56 2.02
CA ARG A 29 -3.21 2.55 1.92
C ARG A 29 -3.17 1.47 3.01
N HIS A 30 -2.04 1.29 3.66
CA HIS A 30 -1.88 0.37 4.79
C HIS A 30 -2.22 1.06 6.10
N VAL A 31 -1.70 2.27 6.33
CA VAL A 31 -1.80 2.95 7.63
C VAL A 31 -2.98 3.91 7.75
N GLY A 32 -3.55 4.37 6.64
CA GLY A 32 -4.67 5.33 6.60
C GLY A 32 -4.30 6.78 6.93
N ASP A 33 -3.21 7.01 7.65
CA ASP A 33 -2.77 8.33 8.10
C ASP A 33 -1.63 8.89 7.22
N ALA A 34 -1.84 10.08 6.66
CA ALA A 34 -0.88 10.75 5.78
C ALA A 34 0.41 11.18 6.49
N SER A 35 0.32 11.71 7.72
CA SER A 35 1.48 12.13 8.50
C SER A 35 2.34 10.93 8.86
N VAL A 36 1.72 9.83 9.29
CA VAL A 36 2.42 8.58 9.55
C VAL A 36 3.05 8.04 8.26
N ALA A 37 2.35 8.13 7.12
CA ALA A 37 2.90 7.68 5.85
C ALA A 37 4.14 8.48 5.43
N GLU A 38 4.14 9.81 5.59
CA GLU A 38 5.31 10.66 5.30
C GLU A 38 6.54 10.26 6.14
N ASP A 39 6.34 10.06 7.44
CA ASP A 39 7.40 9.63 8.35
C ASP A 39 7.96 8.25 7.94
N LEU A 40 7.07 7.30 7.64
CA LEU A 40 7.48 5.96 7.25
C LEU A 40 8.21 5.94 5.89
N VAL A 41 7.87 6.82 4.94
CA VAL A 41 8.62 6.96 3.69
C VAL A 41 10.07 7.35 3.97
N GLN A 42 10.29 8.31 4.88
CA GLN A 42 11.64 8.70 5.27
C GLN A 42 12.39 7.50 5.89
N ASP A 43 11.74 6.78 6.81
CA ASP A 43 12.30 5.57 7.43
C ASP A 43 12.63 4.48 6.40
N VAL A 44 11.81 4.29 5.36
CA VAL A 44 12.09 3.35 4.27
C VAL A 44 13.41 3.70 3.60
N PHE A 45 13.58 4.95 3.17
CA PHE A 45 14.79 5.36 2.46
C PHE A 45 16.01 5.40 3.36
N LEU A 46 15.86 5.74 4.65
CA LEU A 46 16.93 5.60 5.64
C LEU A 46 17.36 4.14 5.80
N ARG A 47 16.42 3.19 5.86
CA ARG A 47 16.73 1.75 5.91
C ARG A 47 17.38 1.25 4.63
N VAL A 48 16.99 1.78 3.47
CA VAL A 48 17.64 1.46 2.19
C VAL A 48 19.11 1.87 2.22
N VAL A 49 19.43 3.07 2.71
CA VAL A 49 20.83 3.53 2.83
C VAL A 49 21.59 2.68 3.84
N LYS A 50 21.06 2.50 5.06
CA LYS A 50 21.71 1.75 6.13
C LYS A 50 22.00 0.29 5.75
N ASN A 51 21.09 -0.33 5.01
CA ASN A 51 21.18 -1.74 4.62
C ASN A 51 21.67 -1.95 3.19
N ALA A 52 22.14 -0.88 2.51
CA ALA A 52 22.54 -0.94 1.11
C ALA A 52 23.60 -2.02 0.86
N ALA A 53 24.62 -2.11 1.72
CA ALA A 53 25.69 -3.10 1.60
C ALA A 53 25.19 -4.56 1.67
N GLY A 54 24.06 -4.81 2.31
CA GLY A 54 23.44 -6.14 2.39
C GLY A 54 22.56 -6.49 1.19
N PHE A 55 22.28 -5.54 0.29
CA PHE A 55 21.46 -5.78 -0.90
C PHE A 55 22.21 -6.69 -1.89
N ARG A 56 21.69 -7.90 -2.09
CA ARG A 56 22.19 -8.83 -3.10
C ARG A 56 21.49 -8.54 -4.43
N ALA A 57 22.26 -8.20 -5.47
CA ALA A 57 21.75 -7.84 -6.80
C ALA A 57 20.91 -8.94 -7.50
N GLN A 58 20.85 -10.15 -6.94
CA GLN A 58 19.97 -11.22 -7.40
C GLN A 58 18.48 -10.95 -7.08
N ALA A 59 18.20 -10.14 -6.06
CA ALA A 59 16.85 -9.67 -5.76
C ALA A 59 16.57 -8.36 -6.50
N LYS A 60 15.35 -8.17 -6.99
CA LYS A 60 14.97 -6.88 -7.57
C LYS A 60 14.88 -5.82 -6.48
N PHE A 61 15.43 -4.64 -6.78
CA PHE A 61 15.38 -3.50 -5.86
C PHE A 61 13.95 -3.13 -5.45
N THR A 62 13.01 -3.18 -6.39
CA THR A 62 11.59 -2.90 -6.11
C THR A 62 11.02 -3.87 -5.07
N THR A 63 11.23 -5.17 -5.26
CA THR A 63 10.80 -6.20 -4.29
C THR A 63 11.35 -5.89 -2.90
N TRP A 64 12.66 -5.65 -2.80
CA TRP A 64 13.30 -5.31 -1.53
C TRP A 64 12.75 -4.03 -0.88
N LEU A 65 12.53 -2.98 -1.69
CA LEU A 65 11.96 -1.71 -1.24
C LEU A 65 10.55 -1.88 -0.66
N TYR A 66 9.67 -2.59 -1.37
CA TYR A 66 8.31 -2.86 -0.90
C TYR A 66 8.29 -3.78 0.33
N THR A 67 9.24 -4.72 0.46
CA THR A 67 9.40 -5.49 1.70
C THR A 67 9.71 -4.58 2.89
N ILE A 68 10.63 -3.63 2.74
CA ILE A 68 10.96 -2.67 3.81
C ILE A 68 9.72 -1.83 4.17
N ALA A 69 9.04 -1.27 3.16
CA ALA A 69 7.85 -0.44 3.35
C ALA A 69 6.70 -1.19 4.03
N ARG A 70 6.44 -2.43 3.62
CA ARG A 70 5.43 -3.30 4.23
C ARG A 70 5.74 -3.56 5.69
N ASN A 71 6.98 -3.98 6.00
CA ASN A 71 7.37 -4.29 7.38
C ASN A 71 7.22 -3.07 8.29
N LEU A 72 7.65 -1.90 7.83
CA LEU A 72 7.47 -0.64 8.54
C LEU A 72 5.99 -0.29 8.76
N SER A 73 5.15 -0.49 7.76
CA SER A 73 3.69 -0.23 7.86
C SER A 73 3.04 -1.16 8.89
N ILE A 74 3.37 -2.46 8.86
CA ILE A 74 2.86 -3.44 9.83
C ILE A 74 3.33 -3.10 11.25
N ASP A 75 4.60 -2.72 11.43
CA ASP A 75 5.13 -2.32 12.72
C ASP A 75 4.43 -1.07 13.27
N ALA A 76 4.13 -0.10 12.41
CA ALA A 76 3.40 1.12 12.78
C ALA A 76 1.96 0.81 13.23
N LEU A 77 1.23 -0.02 12.46
CA LEU A 77 -0.13 -0.47 12.80
C LEU A 77 -0.16 -1.24 14.13
N ARG A 78 0.80 -2.15 14.33
CA ARG A 78 0.93 -2.88 15.61
C ARG A 78 1.14 -1.92 16.76
N LYS A 79 2.03 -0.93 16.63
CA LYS A 79 2.27 0.08 17.69
C LYS A 79 1.04 0.94 17.97
N ALA A 80 0.31 1.36 16.94
CA ALA A 80 -0.91 2.13 17.09
C ALA A 80 -1.98 1.35 17.88
N LYS A 81 -2.19 0.07 17.54
CA LYS A 81 -3.10 -0.82 18.26
C LYS A 81 -2.70 -1.00 19.74
N HIS A 82 -1.41 -1.18 20.02
CA HIS A 82 -0.94 -1.28 21.41
C HIS A 82 -1.17 0.03 22.20
N ARG A 83 -0.94 1.20 21.59
CA ARG A 83 -1.21 2.49 22.24
C ARG A 83 -2.70 2.67 22.55
N GLN A 84 -3.59 2.25 21.65
CA GLN A 84 -5.04 2.26 21.90
C GLN A 84 -5.42 1.33 23.05
N HIS A 85 -4.89 0.10 23.09
CA HIS A 85 -5.12 -0.84 24.20
C HIS A 85 -4.64 -0.31 25.56
N VAL A 86 -3.53 0.39 25.62
CA VAL A 86 -3.03 1.01 26.86
C VAL A 86 -3.85 2.26 27.24
N ALA A 87 -4.41 2.97 26.26
CA ALA A 87 -5.27 4.13 26.49
C ALA A 87 -6.71 3.77 26.90
N LEU A 88 -7.17 2.55 26.63
CA LEU A 88 -8.51 2.04 26.96
C LEU A 88 -8.78 1.88 28.48
N ASP A 89 -7.80 2.13 29.36
CA ASP A 89 -8.02 2.39 30.80
C ASP A 89 -8.63 3.80 31.06
N LYS A 90 -8.95 4.56 30.00
CA LYS A 90 -9.80 5.75 30.03
C LYS A 90 -10.82 5.69 28.87
N PRO A 91 -12.09 6.08 29.10
CA PRO A 91 -13.11 6.00 28.07
C PRO A 91 -12.92 7.14 27.07
N LEU A 92 -12.56 6.82 25.82
CA LEU A 92 -12.67 7.74 24.71
C LEU A 92 -13.29 7.03 23.49
N SER A 93 -14.31 7.70 22.96
CA SER A 93 -15.11 7.34 21.80
C SER A 93 -14.23 7.06 20.58
N SER A 94 -14.44 5.91 19.96
CA SER A 94 -13.88 5.54 18.68
C SER A 94 -14.68 6.19 17.56
N ASP A 95 -14.33 7.42 17.19
CA ASP A 95 -14.68 8.02 15.90
C ASP A 95 -13.37 8.48 15.26
N ASP A 96 -12.87 7.71 14.30
CA ASP A 96 -11.83 8.19 13.38
C ASP A 96 -11.93 7.43 12.04
N ASP A 97 -12.94 7.80 11.25
CA ASP A 97 -13.04 7.51 9.81
C ASP A 97 -12.42 8.70 9.07
N GLY A 98 -11.11 8.86 9.20
CA GLY A 98 -10.32 9.95 8.59
C GLY A 98 -9.19 9.48 7.70
N GLY A 99 -9.21 8.21 7.26
CA GLY A 99 -8.17 7.65 6.42
C GLY A 99 -8.21 8.19 5.00
N ALA A 100 -7.04 8.45 4.40
CA ALA A 100 -6.97 8.92 3.00
C ALA A 100 -7.70 7.95 2.05
N THR A 101 -8.65 8.47 1.30
CA THR A 101 -9.48 7.68 0.39
C THR A 101 -8.75 7.45 -0.95
N LEU A 102 -9.07 6.38 -1.69
CA LEU A 102 -8.62 6.26 -3.09
C LEU A 102 -9.06 7.47 -3.92
N LEU A 103 -10.18 8.11 -3.56
CA LEU A 103 -10.70 9.33 -4.15
C LEU A 103 -9.76 10.53 -4.01
N ASP A 104 -9.09 10.68 -2.87
CA ASP A 104 -8.10 11.73 -2.65
C ASP A 104 -6.87 11.54 -3.56
N MET A 105 -6.58 10.31 -3.98
CA MET A 105 -5.45 9.96 -4.84
C MET A 105 -5.77 9.96 -6.34
N VAL A 106 -7.05 9.78 -6.72
CA VAL A 106 -7.50 9.82 -8.14
C VAL A 106 -7.70 11.26 -8.62
N SER A 107 -7.92 12.21 -7.70
CA SER A 107 -8.23 13.61 -8.03
C SER A 107 -7.08 14.39 -8.69
N ASP A 108 -5.84 13.89 -8.63
CA ASP A 108 -4.67 14.58 -9.18
C ASP A 108 -4.49 14.46 -10.72
N ASN A 109 -5.37 13.75 -11.44
CA ASN A 109 -5.09 13.37 -12.85
C ASN A 109 -6.19 13.57 -13.94
N ALA A 110 -7.26 14.37 -13.79
CA ALA A 110 -8.08 14.80 -14.97
C ALA A 110 -9.17 15.91 -14.76
N PRO A 111 -9.43 16.80 -15.76
CA PRO A 111 -10.57 17.72 -15.81
C PRO A 111 -11.81 17.14 -16.57
N GLY A 112 -13.04 17.46 -16.12
CA GLY A 112 -14.32 17.18 -16.84
C GLY A 112 -15.47 16.70 -15.92
N SER A 113 -16.67 17.30 -15.98
CA SER A 113 -17.62 17.35 -14.84
C SER A 113 -18.80 16.36 -14.79
N ASP A 114 -19.04 15.50 -15.78
CA ASP A 114 -20.18 14.54 -15.73
C ASP A 114 -19.73 13.07 -15.60
N VAL A 115 -18.63 12.71 -16.27
CA VAL A 115 -17.92 11.43 -16.10
C VAL A 115 -17.42 11.26 -14.65
N LYS A 116 -17.09 12.39 -13.97
CA LYS A 116 -16.68 12.43 -12.56
C LYS A 116 -17.70 11.83 -11.59
N THR A 117 -19.01 11.94 -11.84
CA THR A 117 -20.00 11.50 -10.84
C THR A 117 -20.14 9.98 -10.81
N ARG A 118 -20.18 9.33 -11.99
CA ARG A 118 -20.18 7.87 -12.10
C ARG A 118 -18.85 7.28 -11.64
N ASP A 119 -17.74 7.86 -12.06
CA ASP A 119 -16.41 7.41 -11.65
C ASP A 119 -16.19 7.58 -10.15
N ARG A 120 -16.64 8.69 -9.55
CA ARG A 120 -16.58 8.92 -8.10
C ARG A 120 -17.42 7.91 -7.32
N ARG A 121 -18.64 7.63 -7.76
CA ARG A 121 -19.50 6.60 -7.11
C ARG A 121 -18.88 5.21 -7.22
N PHE A 122 -18.30 4.89 -8.37
CA PHE A 122 -17.59 3.62 -8.57
C PHE A 122 -16.34 3.52 -7.68
N VAL A 123 -15.53 4.58 -7.59
CA VAL A 123 -14.34 4.63 -6.72
C VAL A 123 -14.73 4.45 -5.25
N VAL A 124 -15.78 5.13 -4.79
CA VAL A 124 -16.30 4.97 -3.41
C VAL A 124 -16.81 3.54 -3.17
N ALA A 125 -17.53 2.96 -4.13
CA ALA A 125 -18.00 1.57 -4.03
C ALA A 125 -16.83 0.57 -3.99
N LEU A 126 -15.81 0.79 -4.83
CA LEU A 126 -14.59 -0.02 -4.86
C LEU A 126 -13.81 0.10 -3.55
N GLU A 127 -13.63 1.30 -3.00
CA GLU A 127 -13.01 1.51 -1.68
C GLU A 127 -13.73 0.75 -0.59
N LYS A 128 -15.06 0.83 -0.56
CA LYS A 128 -15.87 0.11 0.43
C LYS A 128 -15.68 -1.40 0.28
N ALA A 129 -15.80 -1.92 -0.94
CA ALA A 129 -15.59 -3.34 -1.21
C ALA A 129 -14.17 -3.80 -0.83
N LEU A 130 -13.16 -2.98 -1.10
CA LEU A 130 -11.78 -3.26 -0.69
C LEU A 130 -11.63 -3.29 0.83
N ARG A 131 -12.30 -2.40 1.58
CA ARG A 131 -12.29 -2.41 3.05
C ARG A 131 -12.93 -3.67 3.65
N GLU A 132 -13.88 -4.28 2.94
CA GLU A 132 -14.58 -5.50 3.37
C GLU A 132 -13.79 -6.78 3.05
N LEU A 133 -12.75 -6.71 2.21
CA LEU A 133 -11.88 -7.86 1.94
C LEU A 133 -11.04 -8.25 3.17
N PRO A 134 -10.78 -9.56 3.38
CA PRO A 134 -9.73 -10.01 4.27
C PRO A 134 -8.40 -9.34 3.94
N GLU A 135 -7.66 -8.91 4.98
CA GLU A 135 -6.44 -8.12 4.84
C GLU A 135 -5.43 -8.75 3.87
N GLU A 136 -5.23 -10.06 3.97
CA GLU A 136 -4.29 -10.79 3.10
C GLU A 136 -4.70 -10.79 1.62
N GLN A 137 -6.00 -10.72 1.33
CA GLN A 137 -6.53 -10.66 -0.04
C GLN A 137 -6.43 -9.24 -0.59
N ARG A 138 -6.82 -8.25 0.23
CA ARG A 138 -6.69 -6.82 -0.06
C ARG A 138 -5.24 -6.45 -0.35
N GLU A 139 -4.31 -6.91 0.47
CA GLU A 139 -2.88 -6.65 0.33
C GLU A 139 -2.34 -7.15 -1.03
N VAL A 140 -2.67 -8.40 -1.39
CA VAL A 140 -2.27 -8.98 -2.68
C VAL A 140 -2.87 -8.21 -3.85
N PHE A 141 -4.15 -7.85 -3.77
CA PHE A 141 -4.84 -7.09 -4.81
C PHE A 141 -4.18 -5.71 -5.03
N LEU A 142 -3.93 -4.97 -3.95
CA LEU A 142 -3.31 -3.64 -4.04
C LEU A 142 -1.89 -3.71 -4.59
N MET A 143 -1.06 -4.66 -4.13
CA MET A 143 0.28 -4.86 -4.67
C MET A 143 0.28 -5.22 -6.15
N ARG A 144 -0.73 -5.98 -6.60
CA ARG A 144 -0.84 -6.42 -7.98
C ARG A 144 -1.31 -5.30 -8.90
N GLU A 145 -2.43 -4.66 -8.57
CA GLU A 145 -3.12 -3.73 -9.45
C GLU A 145 -2.60 -2.29 -9.32
N MET A 146 -2.20 -1.86 -8.13
CA MET A 146 -1.72 -0.48 -7.90
C MET A 146 -0.21 -0.35 -8.10
N GLU A 147 0.56 -1.34 -7.65
CA GLU A 147 2.02 -1.30 -7.72
C GLU A 147 2.60 -2.06 -8.93
N GLY A 148 1.76 -2.84 -9.64
CA GLY A 148 2.16 -3.58 -10.85
C GLY A 148 3.08 -4.76 -10.60
N LEU A 149 3.13 -5.28 -9.37
CA LEU A 149 4.06 -6.35 -8.97
C LEU A 149 3.62 -7.72 -9.54
N LYS A 150 4.60 -8.55 -9.90
CA LYS A 150 4.37 -9.95 -10.30
C LYS A 150 4.02 -10.81 -9.09
N PHE A 151 3.23 -11.86 -9.27
CA PHE A 151 2.86 -12.77 -8.17
C PHE A 151 4.05 -13.31 -7.40
N ARG A 152 5.15 -13.63 -8.10
CA ARG A 152 6.40 -14.06 -7.46
C ARG A 152 7.03 -12.95 -6.61
N GLU A 153 7.02 -11.71 -7.06
CA GLU A 153 7.55 -10.58 -6.28
C GLU A 153 6.69 -10.32 -5.03
N ILE A 154 5.37 -10.43 -5.17
CA ILE A 154 4.43 -10.33 -4.05
C ILE A 154 4.68 -11.46 -3.05
N ALA A 155 4.88 -12.69 -3.54
CA ALA A 155 5.22 -13.86 -2.71
C ALA A 155 6.47 -13.60 -1.86
N ASP A 156 7.52 -13.07 -2.49
CA ASP A 156 8.78 -12.71 -1.83
C ASP A 156 8.58 -11.57 -0.79
N ILE A 157 7.72 -10.60 -1.08
CA ILE A 157 7.43 -9.46 -0.18
C ILE A 157 6.67 -9.91 1.07
N ILE A 158 5.64 -10.75 0.91
CA ILE A 158 4.74 -11.13 2.02
C ILE A 158 5.17 -12.43 2.72
N GLY A 159 6.12 -13.18 2.15
CA GLY A 159 6.70 -14.37 2.76
C GLY A 159 5.84 -15.63 2.66
N VAL A 160 5.11 -15.82 1.55
CA VAL A 160 4.26 -17.00 1.32
C VAL A 160 4.50 -17.60 -0.06
N PRO A 161 4.09 -18.85 -0.34
CA PRO A 161 4.21 -19.44 -1.68
C PRO A 161 3.45 -18.66 -2.76
N GLU A 162 3.98 -18.61 -3.98
CA GLU A 162 3.33 -17.93 -5.11
C GLU A 162 1.90 -18.44 -5.38
N ASN A 163 1.65 -19.73 -5.15
CA ASN A 163 0.30 -20.32 -5.29
C ASN A 163 -0.69 -19.75 -4.27
N THR A 164 -0.22 -19.43 -3.06
CA THR A 164 -1.03 -18.77 -2.03
C THR A 164 -1.39 -17.35 -2.46
N VAL A 165 -0.43 -16.61 -3.03
CA VAL A 165 -0.69 -15.28 -3.62
C VAL A 165 -1.75 -15.36 -4.72
N LYS A 166 -1.62 -16.31 -5.66
CA LYS A 166 -2.60 -16.50 -6.74
C LYS A 166 -3.99 -16.81 -6.21
N SER A 167 -4.07 -17.63 -5.16
CA SER A 167 -5.33 -17.99 -4.52
C SER A 167 -5.96 -16.79 -3.81
N ARG A 168 -5.17 -16.01 -3.05
CA ARG A 168 -5.61 -14.75 -2.43
C ARG A 168 -6.10 -13.73 -3.46
N MET A 169 -5.40 -13.59 -4.58
CA MET A 169 -5.82 -12.73 -5.69
C MET A 169 -7.16 -13.20 -6.29
N ARG A 170 -7.32 -14.50 -6.53
CA ARG A 170 -8.57 -15.05 -7.07
C ARG A 170 -9.75 -14.74 -6.13
N TYR A 171 -9.60 -15.00 -4.84
CA TYR A 171 -10.65 -14.72 -3.85
C TYR A 171 -10.95 -13.22 -3.73
N ALA A 172 -9.93 -12.36 -3.79
CA ALA A 172 -10.12 -10.91 -3.83
C ALA A 172 -11.00 -10.50 -5.03
N LEU A 173 -10.69 -11.01 -6.23
CA LEU A 173 -11.46 -10.70 -7.44
C LEU A 173 -12.89 -11.24 -7.39
N GLU A 174 -13.10 -12.44 -6.85
CA GLU A 174 -14.44 -13.02 -6.66
C GLU A 174 -15.30 -12.18 -5.73
N ALA A 175 -14.74 -11.77 -4.59
CA ALA A 175 -15.42 -10.93 -3.63
C ALA A 175 -15.73 -9.53 -4.22
N LEU A 176 -14.74 -8.88 -4.84
CA LEU A 176 -14.94 -7.56 -5.47
C LEU A 176 -16.00 -7.61 -6.58
N ARG A 177 -16.02 -8.66 -7.40
CA ARG A 177 -17.08 -8.85 -8.41
C ARG A 177 -18.46 -8.94 -7.79
N GLY A 178 -18.61 -9.68 -6.68
CA GLY A 178 -19.89 -9.78 -5.97
C GLY A 178 -20.39 -8.42 -5.47
N HIS A 179 -19.50 -7.62 -4.87
CA HIS A 179 -19.85 -6.31 -4.33
C HIS A 179 -20.18 -5.29 -5.44
N LEU A 180 -19.44 -5.34 -6.56
CA LEU A 180 -19.62 -4.42 -7.67
C LEU A 180 -20.79 -4.81 -8.60
N ALA A 181 -21.16 -6.09 -8.67
CA ALA A 181 -22.37 -6.53 -9.39
C ALA A 181 -23.63 -5.91 -8.76
N ALA A 182 -23.72 -5.90 -7.42
CA ALA A 182 -24.80 -5.23 -6.70
C ALA A 182 -24.86 -3.72 -6.96
N PHE A 183 -23.72 -3.07 -7.22
CA PHE A 183 -23.68 -1.67 -7.62
C PHE A 183 -24.19 -1.46 -9.06
N ALA A 184 -23.84 -2.33 -9.99
CA ALA A 184 -24.28 -2.24 -11.39
C ALA A 184 -25.80 -2.42 -11.55
N ASP A 185 -26.44 -3.20 -10.68
CA ASP A 185 -27.91 -3.37 -10.68
C ASP A 185 -28.67 -2.18 -10.08
N THR A 186 -27.97 -1.24 -9.41
CA THR A 186 -28.56 -0.10 -8.69
C THR A 186 -28.45 1.23 -9.46
N VAL A 187 -27.77 1.26 -10.61
CA VAL A 187 -27.48 2.47 -11.42
C VAL A 187 -28.06 2.35 -12.83
#